data_AF-A0A1Q6LI80-F1
#
_entry.id   AF-A0A1Q6LI80-F1
#
_cell.length_a   1.000
_cell.length_b   1.000
_cell.length_c   1.000
_cell.angle_alpha   90.00
_cell.angle_beta   90.00
_cell.angle_gamma   90.00
#
_symmetry.space_group_name_H-M   'P 1'
#
loop_
_entity.id
_entity.type
_entity.pdbx_description
1 polymer ?
#
loop_
_entity_poly.entity_id
_entity_poly.type
_entity_poly.pdbx_seq_one_letter_code
_entity_poly.pdbx_strand_id
1 'polypeptide(L)' 'MKKYEGKKSNVIGNLIKKYREEKGLEKIEVSRLLQLHAVYLDSTELKRIEDGTQIVKDFELIGLCKVLDVNYDDLKNCIE' A
#
# COMPACT_ATOMS: atom_id res chain seq x y z
N MET A 1 0.89 -5.70 18.44
CA MET A 1 1.09 -5.87 16.97
C MET A 1 2.57 -5.74 16.67
N LYS A 2 3.11 -6.52 15.72
CA LYS A 2 4.51 -6.38 15.28
C LYS A 2 4.70 -5.01 14.61
N LYS A 3 5.84 -4.38 14.88
CA LYS A 3 6.21 -3.09 14.29
C LYS A 3 7.63 -3.15 13.76
N TYR A 4 7.87 -2.54 12.61
CA TYR A 4 9.20 -2.22 12.12
C TYR A 4 9.75 -1.04 12.93
N GLU A 5 10.97 -1.19 13.45
CA GLU A 5 11.66 -0.22 14.34
C GLU A 5 10.81 0.26 15.53
N GLY A 6 9.86 -0.56 16.00
CA GLY A 6 8.94 -0.17 17.07
C GLY A 6 7.93 0.93 16.73
N LYS A 7 7.92 1.45 15.48
CA LYS A 7 7.11 2.61 15.08
C LYS A 7 5.95 2.24 14.16
N LYS A 8 6.24 1.62 13.01
CA LYS A 8 5.28 1.41 11.91
C LYS A 8 4.85 -0.06 11.79
N SER A 9 3.59 -0.30 11.45
CA SER A 9 3.04 -1.63 11.13
C SER A 9 3.38 -2.09 9.71
N ASN A 10 3.70 -1.16 8.81
CA ASN A 10 4.22 -1.45 7.48
C ASN A 10 5.25 -0.39 7.05
N VAL A 11 6.11 -0.75 6.09
CA VAL A 11 7.18 0.12 5.57
C VAL A 11 6.84 0.75 4.22
N ILE A 12 5.86 0.18 3.50
CA ILE A 12 5.52 0.57 2.13
C ILE A 12 4.58 1.78 2.05
N GLY A 13 3.95 2.20 3.15
CA GLY A 13 2.85 3.18 3.14
C GLY A 13 3.17 4.47 2.41
N ASN A 14 4.37 5.02 2.63
CA ASN A 14 4.84 6.22 1.94
C ASN A 14 5.02 5.99 0.42
N LEU A 15 5.52 4.82 0.02
CA LEU A 15 5.70 4.46 -1.38
C LEU A 15 4.36 4.33 -2.09
N ILE A 16 3.40 3.63 -1.46
CA ILE A 16 2.04 3.45 -1.99
C ILE A 16 1.36 4.81 -2.16
N LYS A 17 1.48 5.70 -1.16
CA LYS A 17 0.94 7.06 -1.24
C LYS A 17 1.51 7.84 -2.41
N LYS A 18 2.85 7.80 -2.58
CA LYS A 18 3.55 8.47 -3.68
C LYS A 18 3.02 8.02 -5.05
N TYR A 19 3.03 6.72 -5.32
CA TYR A 19 2.59 6.17 -6.61
C TYR A 19 1.11 6.44 -6.88
N ARG A 20 0.26 6.39 -5.84
CA ARG A 20 -1.16 6.76 -5.97
C ARG A 20 -1.32 8.22 -6.39
N GLU A 21 -0.60 9.13 -5.75
CA GLU A 21 -0.67 10.58 -6.02
C GLU A 21 -0.08 10.94 -7.38
N GLU A 22 1.01 10.30 -7.81
CA GLU A 22 1.57 10.45 -9.16
C GLU A 22 0.59 10.03 -10.26
N LYS A 23 -0.28 9.05 -9.97
CA LYS A 23 -1.37 8.62 -10.86
C LYS A 23 -2.64 9.46 -10.72
N GLY A 24 -2.69 10.41 -9.79
CA GLY A 24 -3.87 11.23 -9.53
C GLY A 24 -5.07 10.43 -9.02
N LEU A 25 -4.85 9.27 -8.40
CA LEU A 25 -5.92 8.39 -7.94
C LEU A 25 -6.34 8.72 -6.52
N GLU A 26 -7.65 8.76 -6.29
CA GLU A 26 -8.23 8.76 -4.96
C GLU A 26 -8.15 7.36 -4.33
N LYS A 27 -8.13 7.31 -3.00
CA LYS A 27 -8.04 6.03 -2.25
C LYS A 27 -9.17 5.07 -2.64
N ILE A 28 -10.38 5.61 -2.82
CA ILE A 28 -11.55 4.80 -3.22
C ILE A 28 -11.41 4.21 -4.62
N GLU A 29 -10.66 4.87 -5.51
CA GLU A 29 -10.40 4.36 -6.86
C GLU A 29 -9.42 3.20 -6.83
N VAL A 30 -8.35 3.32 -6.04
CA VAL A 30 -7.41 2.21 -5.80
C VAL A 30 -8.14 1.00 -5.19
N SER A 31 -9.01 1.21 -4.20
CA SER A 31 -9.85 0.16 -3.62
C SER A 31 -10.69 -0.58 -4.66
N ARG A 32 -11.32 0.15 -5.61
CA ARG A 32 -12.11 -0.46 -6.68
C ARG A 32 -11.25 -1.27 -7.64
N LEU A 33 -10.06 -0.77 -7.99
CA LEU A 33 -9.12 -1.48 -8.85
C LEU A 33 -8.60 -2.77 -8.19
N LEU A 34 -8.31 -2.72 -6.88
CA LEU A 34 -7.91 -3.90 -6.10
C LEU A 34 -8.99 -5.00 -6.09
N GLN A 35 -10.27 -4.60 -5.99
CA GLN A 35 -11.39 -5.56 -6.01
C GLN A 35 -11.47 -6.38 -7.29
N LEU A 36 -11.06 -5.82 -8.44
CA LEU A 36 -10.98 -6.55 -9.71
C LEU A 36 -9.95 -7.70 -9.70
N HIS A 37 -9.06 -7.69 -8.71
CA HIS A 37 -8.05 -8.71 -8.47
C HIS A 37 -8.35 -9.56 -7.23
N ALA A 38 -9.61 -9.56 -6.75
CA ALA A 38 -10.03 -10.24 -5.52
C ALA A 38 -9.25 -9.77 -4.26
N VAL A 39 -8.71 -8.55 -4.28
CA VAL A 39 -8.09 -7.91 -3.12
C VAL A 39 -9.10 -6.91 -2.54
N TYR A 40 -9.68 -7.26 -1.39
CA TYR A 40 -10.70 -6.45 -0.74
C TYR A 40 -10.06 -5.54 0.29
N LEU A 41 -9.90 -4.27 -0.09
CA LEU A 41 -9.29 -3.24 0.74
C LEU A 41 -10.03 -1.92 0.58
N ASP A 42 -10.64 -1.41 1.65
CA ASP A 42 -11.41 -0.16 1.59
C ASP A 42 -10.51 1.10 1.69
N SER A 43 -11.08 2.29 1.45
CA SER A 43 -10.32 3.53 1.46
C SER A 43 -9.75 3.90 2.85
N THR A 44 -10.39 3.43 3.92
CA THR A 44 -9.95 3.63 5.31
C THR A 44 -8.78 2.71 5.64
N GLU A 45 -8.84 1.46 5.21
CA GLU A 45 -7.73 0.51 5.23
C GLU A 45 -6.54 1.05 4.45
N LEU A 46 -6.77 1.53 3.23
CA LEU A 46 -5.71 2.13 2.41
C LEU A 46 -5.08 3.33 3.10
N LYS A 47 -5.90 4.20 3.71
CA LYS A 47 -5.39 5.32 4.51
C LYS A 47 -4.49 4.82 5.65
N ARG A 48 -4.93 3.81 6.42
CA ARG A 48 -4.12 3.26 7.52
C ARG A 48 -2.84 2.60 7.03
N ILE A 49 -2.85 2.01 5.84
CA ILE A 49 -1.64 1.49 5.17
C ILE A 49 -0.70 2.65 4.85
N GLU A 50 -1.18 3.70 4.18
CA GLU A 50 -0.40 4.89 3.84
C GLU A 50 0.19 5.57 5.09
N ASP A 51 -0.58 5.62 6.18
CA ASP A 51 -0.15 6.16 7.48
C ASP A 51 0.82 5.22 8.22
N GLY A 52 1.10 4.02 7.70
CA GLY A 52 2.00 3.06 8.31
C GLY A 52 1.44 2.34 9.54
N THR A 53 0.13 2.39 9.78
CA THR A 53 -0.52 1.89 11.01
C THR A 53 -1.17 0.51 10.86
N GLN A 54 -1.42 0.06 9.62
CA GLN A 54 -1.96 -1.25 9.31
C GLN A 54 -0.89 -2.19 8.74
N ILE A 55 -0.91 -3.47 9.12
CA ILE A 55 -0.07 -4.50 8.49
C ILE A 55 -0.61 -4.78 7.10
N VAL A 56 0.28 -4.96 6.13
CA VAL A 56 -0.06 -5.32 4.75
C VAL A 56 0.27 -6.80 4.54
N LYS A 57 -0.70 -7.56 4.05
CA LYS A 57 -0.52 -8.96 3.67
C LYS A 57 0.17 -9.06 2.31
N ASP A 58 0.74 -10.22 2.01
CA ASP A 58 1.45 -10.46 0.75
C ASP A 58 0.57 -10.20 -0.49
N PHE A 59 -0.66 -10.71 -0.51
CA PHE A 59 -1.59 -10.52 -1.62
C PHE A 59 -2.06 -9.06 -1.74
N GLU A 60 -2.17 -8.33 -0.62
CA GLU A 60 -2.48 -6.89 -0.63
C GLU A 60 -1.32 -6.10 -1.23
N LEU A 61 -0.08 -6.41 -0.83
CA LEU A 61 1.13 -5.81 -1.40
C LEU A 61 1.21 -6.06 -2.91
N ILE A 62 1.03 -7.31 -3.35
CA ILE A 62 1.05 -7.67 -4.77
C ILE A 62 -0.05 -6.91 -5.53
N GLY A 63 -1.27 -6.86 -4.97
CA GLY A 63 -2.38 -6.12 -5.56
C GLY A 63 -2.08 -4.62 -5.68
N LEU A 64 -1.55 -4.00 -4.63
CA LEU A 64 -1.17 -2.59 -4.61
C LEU A 64 -0.10 -2.29 -5.66
N CYS A 65 0.96 -3.12 -5.72
CA CYS A 65 2.00 -2.98 -6.73
C CYS A 65 1.45 -3.09 -8.15
N LYS A 66 0.52 -4.02 -8.39
CA LYS A 66 -0.08 -4.23 -9.70
C LYS A 66 -0.98 -3.05 -10.12
N VAL A 67 -1.86 -2.59 -9.22
CA VAL A 67 -2.81 -1.51 -9.52
C VAL A 67 -2.12 -0.16 -9.68
N LEU A 68 -1.10 0.09 -8.85
CA LEU A 68 -0.36 1.35 -8.86
C LEU A 68 0.87 1.31 -9.77
N ASP A 69 1.15 0.19 -10.44
CA ASP A 69 2.34 -0.01 -11.28
C ASP A 69 3.64 0.36 -10.56
N VAL A 70 3.77 -0.12 -9.31
CA VAL A 70 4.94 0.13 -8.46
C VAL A 70 6.12 -0.69 -8.97
N ASN A 71 7.27 -0.04 -9.16
CA ASN A 71 8.50 -0.76 -9.43
C ASN A 71 8.91 -1.58 -8.20
N TYR A 72 9.05 -2.90 -8.34
CA TYR A 72 9.48 -3.79 -7.26
C TYR A 72 10.86 -3.43 -6.69
N ASP A 73 11.74 -2.80 -7.47
CA ASP A 73 13.03 -2.33 -6.97
C ASP A 73 12.87 -1.19 -5.94
N ASP A 74 11.82 -0.37 -6.04
CA ASP A 74 11.56 0.68 -5.06
C ASP A 74 11.15 0.11 -3.69
N LEU A 75 10.59 -1.10 -3.64
CA LEU A 75 10.26 -1.76 -2.38
C LEU A 75 11.51 -2.04 -1.56
N LYS A 76 12.66 -2.32 -2.21
CA LYS A 76 13.93 -2.57 -1.53
C LYS A 76 14.39 -1.34 -0.74
N ASN A 77 14.02 -0.15 -1.18
CA ASN A 77 14.36 1.13 -0.54
C ASN A 77 13.42 1.47 0.64
N CYS A 78 12.43 0.63 0.96
CA CYS A 78 11.50 0.88 2.07
C CYS A 78 12.06 0.51 3.44
N ILE A 79 13.20 -0.19 3.49
CA ILE A 79 13.91 -0.59 4.71
C ILE A 79 15.38 -0.21 4.60
N GLU A 80 16.01 0.11 5.72
CA GLU A 80 17.48 0.23 5.85
C GLU A 80 18.14 -1.14 6.06
#